data_AF-A0AAN6DW25-F1
#
_entry.id   AF-A0AAN6DW25-F1
#
_cell.length_a   1.000
_cell.length_b   1.000
_cell.length_c   1.000
_cell.angle_alpha   90.00
_cell.angle_beta   90.00
_cell.angle_gamma   90.00
#
_symmetry.space_group_name_H-M   'P 1'
#
loop_
_entity.id
_entity.type
_entity.pdbx_description
1 polymer ?
#
loop_
_entity_poly.entity_id
_entity_poly.type
_entity_poly.pdbx_seq_one_letter_code
_entity_poly.pdbx_strand_id
1 'polypeptide(L)'
;MSTSLDCHVQQGALTIIELHGIDIYANYACKVASRYQEYRETYDALGSHTTARVYATIQASLEPYERDRRATQVAYIYGDPVFSNIVLDEAARKVTFFDVRSQQGDRFTTMGDVCYDLAEVLQSLQGYDHIVLTGEEALTKLSQAHDAQAQLSAILRPEDRLFLGTLQRTFWDFVSDRYGDIVEPHELLMLVASLLFSLIPLHRPAFQPLFLHMCVNILEHETACPV
;
A
#
# COMPACT_ATOMS: atom_id res chain seq x y z
N MET A 1 12.93 -25.14 -17.49
CA MET A 1 11.88 -24.64 -18.39
C MET A 1 11.29 -23.42 -17.71
N SER A 2 11.72 -22.24 -18.17
CA SER A 2 11.31 -20.94 -17.63
C SER A 2 10.13 -20.46 -18.46
N THR A 3 9.01 -20.16 -17.82
CA THR A 3 7.85 -19.52 -18.44
C THR A 3 7.79 -18.09 -17.95
N SER A 4 8.21 -17.12 -18.77
CA SER A 4 7.83 -15.71 -18.54
C SER A 4 6.34 -15.58 -18.85
N LEU A 5 5.61 -14.97 -17.92
CA LEU A 5 4.27 -14.46 -18.22
C LEU A 5 4.44 -13.11 -18.92
N ASP A 6 4.31 -13.13 -20.24
CA ASP A 6 4.24 -11.92 -21.05
C ASP A 6 2.84 -11.30 -20.90
N CYS A 7 2.77 -10.13 -20.28
CA CYS A 7 1.56 -9.30 -20.25
C CYS A 7 1.44 -8.57 -21.59
N HIS A 8 0.48 -8.97 -22.44
CA HIS A 8 0.22 -8.34 -23.73
C HIS A 8 -0.69 -7.11 -23.59
N VAL A 9 -0.15 -5.92 -23.83
CA VAL A 9 -0.91 -4.67 -24.00
C VAL A 9 -1.30 -4.51 -25.48
N GLN A 10 -2.60 -4.47 -25.77
CA GLN A 10 -3.12 -4.16 -27.12
C GLN A 10 -3.02 -2.65 -27.42
N GLN A 11 -2.52 -2.33 -28.61
CA GLN A 11 -2.27 -0.96 -29.10
C GLN A 11 -3.54 -0.28 -29.65
N GLY A 12 -3.75 0.97 -29.23
CA GLY A 12 -4.66 1.96 -29.83
C GLY A 12 -4.15 3.39 -29.57
N ALA A 13 -3.99 4.18 -30.64
CA ALA A 13 -3.38 5.52 -30.74
C ALA A 13 -4.19 6.64 -29.99
N LEU A 14 -3.69 7.80 -29.50
CA LEU A 14 -2.48 8.61 -29.70
C LEU A 14 -2.25 9.53 -28.45
N THR A 15 -0.98 9.67 -28.06
CA THR A 15 -0.28 10.83 -27.43
C THR A 15 -0.64 11.36 -26.03
N ILE A 16 -0.07 10.73 -25.00
CA ILE A 16 0.80 11.40 -24.00
C ILE A 16 2.08 10.56 -23.92
N ILE A 17 3.20 11.23 -23.74
CA ILE A 17 4.52 10.79 -24.18
C ILE A 17 5.05 9.69 -23.26
N GLU A 18 5.26 8.48 -23.81
CA GLU A 18 6.24 7.51 -23.30
C GLU A 18 7.63 8.16 -23.36
N LEU A 19 7.99 8.99 -22.38
CA LEU A 19 9.23 9.75 -22.51
C LEU A 19 10.47 8.85 -22.42
N HIS A 20 10.39 7.61 -21.89
CA HIS A 20 11.52 6.66 -21.82
C HIS A 20 11.13 5.16 -21.81
N GLY A 21 9.92 4.78 -22.27
CA GLY A 21 9.45 3.39 -22.20
C GLY A 21 9.32 2.84 -20.77
N ILE A 22 9.10 3.73 -19.80
CA ILE A 22 8.92 3.38 -18.38
C ILE A 22 7.44 3.14 -18.16
N ASP A 23 7.10 1.95 -17.66
CA ASP A 23 5.76 1.63 -17.21
C ASP A 23 5.56 2.13 -15.78
N ILE A 24 4.80 3.22 -15.62
CA ILE A 24 4.49 3.80 -14.30
C ILE A 24 3.49 2.96 -13.51
N TYR A 25 2.90 1.92 -14.12
CA TYR A 25 1.99 0.99 -13.47
C TYR A 25 2.68 -0.30 -13.01
N ALA A 26 3.99 -0.45 -13.25
CA ALA A 26 4.75 -1.66 -12.96
C ALA A 26 4.68 -2.13 -11.48
N ASN A 27 4.30 -1.23 -10.56
CA ASN A 27 4.15 -1.52 -9.14
C ASN A 27 2.72 -1.88 -8.69
N TYR A 28 1.76 -2.04 -9.60
CA TYR A 28 0.35 -2.30 -9.28
C TYR A 28 -0.08 -3.76 -9.54
N ALA A 29 -1.07 -4.01 -10.40
CA ALA A 29 -1.72 -5.30 -10.62
C ALA A 29 -0.70 -6.41 -10.90
N CYS A 30 0.26 -6.15 -11.79
CA CYS A 30 1.30 -7.12 -12.13
C CYS A 30 2.15 -7.49 -10.91
N LYS A 31 2.53 -6.54 -10.07
CA LYS A 31 3.30 -6.78 -8.84
C LYS A 31 2.49 -7.59 -7.83
N VAL A 32 1.23 -7.23 -7.62
CA VAL A 32 0.31 -7.97 -6.74
C VAL A 32 0.13 -9.41 -7.24
N ALA A 33 -0.08 -9.60 -8.55
CA ALA A 33 -0.24 -10.91 -9.17
C ALA A 33 1.03 -11.77 -9.03
N SER A 34 2.19 -11.20 -9.37
CA SER A 34 3.48 -11.87 -9.20
C SER A 34 3.70 -12.29 -7.75
N ARG A 35 3.47 -11.38 -6.79
CA ARG A 35 3.67 -11.67 -5.37
C ARG A 35 2.71 -12.75 -4.86
N TYR A 36 1.44 -12.68 -5.24
CA TYR A 36 0.43 -13.67 -4.88
C TYR A 36 0.76 -15.06 -5.41
N GLN A 37 1.27 -15.16 -6.64
CA GLN A 37 1.67 -16.43 -7.25
C GLN A 37 2.96 -16.97 -6.64
N GLU A 38 3.98 -16.13 -6.47
CA GLU A 38 5.29 -16.52 -5.92
C GLU A 38 5.18 -17.04 -4.48
N TYR A 39 4.35 -16.41 -3.65
CA TYR A 39 4.21 -16.74 -2.23
C TYR A 39 2.89 -17.46 -1.92
N ARG A 40 2.40 -18.28 -2.85
CA ARG A 40 1.10 -18.94 -2.77
C ARG A 40 0.85 -19.66 -1.44
N GLU A 41 1.85 -20.42 -0.99
CA GLU A 41 1.80 -21.18 0.26
C GLU A 41 1.60 -20.28 1.49
N THR A 42 2.28 -19.12 1.55
CA THR A 42 2.14 -18.17 2.65
C THR A 42 0.73 -17.63 2.74
N TYR A 43 0.14 -17.21 1.61
CA TYR A 43 -1.23 -16.70 1.59
C TYR A 43 -2.27 -17.79 1.88
N ASP A 44 -2.04 -19.03 1.43
CA ASP A 44 -2.96 -20.14 1.70
C ASP A 44 -2.95 -20.52 3.19
N ALA A 45 -1.78 -20.46 3.84
CA ALA A 45 -1.62 -20.69 5.28
C ALA A 45 -2.34 -19.63 6.15
N LEU A 46 -2.53 -18.41 5.63
CA LEU A 46 -3.29 -17.34 6.31
C LEU A 46 -4.81 -17.47 6.11
N GLY A 47 -5.27 -18.39 5.25
CA GLY A 47 -6.66 -18.58 4.89
C GLY A 47 -6.90 -18.35 3.41
N SER A 48 -6.81 -19.42 2.62
CA SER A 48 -6.91 -19.40 1.15
C SER A 48 -8.16 -18.69 0.63
N HIS A 49 -9.32 -18.87 1.26
CA HIS A 49 -10.55 -18.21 0.85
C HIS A 49 -10.46 -16.68 1.03
N THR A 50 -10.03 -16.23 2.20
CA THR A 50 -9.91 -14.81 2.53
C THR A 50 -8.84 -14.14 1.66
N THR A 51 -7.68 -14.76 1.50
CA THR A 51 -6.60 -14.19 0.68
C THR A 51 -6.95 -14.17 -0.80
N ALA A 52 -7.64 -15.17 -1.32
CA ALA A 52 -8.16 -15.16 -2.70
C ALA A 52 -9.22 -14.08 -2.91
N ARG A 53 -10.13 -13.88 -1.95
CA ARG A 53 -11.13 -12.80 -2.00
C ARG A 53 -10.47 -11.43 -2.04
N VAL A 54 -9.53 -11.16 -1.12
CA VAL A 54 -8.81 -9.88 -1.06
C VAL A 54 -8.00 -9.64 -2.34
N TYR A 55 -7.27 -10.66 -2.80
CA TYR A 55 -6.53 -10.59 -4.06
C TYR A 55 -7.44 -10.23 -5.25
N ALA A 56 -8.56 -10.94 -5.41
CA ALA A 56 -9.49 -10.70 -6.50
C ALA A 56 -10.09 -9.29 -6.47
N THR A 57 -10.45 -8.79 -5.29
CA THR A 57 -10.96 -7.42 -5.13
C THR A 57 -9.91 -6.38 -5.52
N ILE A 58 -8.66 -6.55 -5.06
CA ILE A 58 -7.56 -5.63 -5.41
C ILE A 58 -7.33 -5.64 -6.93
N GLN A 59 -7.21 -6.82 -7.54
CA GLN A 59 -7.03 -6.93 -9.01
C GLN A 59 -8.17 -6.29 -9.78
N ALA A 60 -9.43 -6.54 -9.38
CA ALA A 60 -10.60 -5.94 -10.00
C ALA A 60 -10.62 -4.41 -9.93
N SER A 61 -9.90 -3.80 -8.97
CA SER A 61 -9.71 -2.34 -8.91
C SER A 61 -8.51 -1.86 -9.72
N LEU A 62 -7.37 -2.56 -9.65
CA LEU A 62 -6.12 -2.14 -10.30
C LEU A 62 -6.14 -2.34 -11.82
N GLU A 63 -6.68 -3.45 -12.31
CA GLU A 63 -6.71 -3.73 -13.75
C GLU A 63 -7.45 -2.63 -14.55
N PRO A 64 -8.65 -2.16 -14.15
CA PRO A 64 -9.27 -0.98 -14.77
C PRO A 64 -8.46 0.31 -14.57
N TYR A 65 -7.82 0.50 -13.41
CA TYR A 65 -6.97 1.66 -13.14
C TYR A 65 -5.84 1.81 -14.18
N GLU A 66 -5.16 0.71 -14.46
CA GLU A 66 -4.06 0.64 -15.43
C GLU A 66 -4.57 0.72 -16.88
N ARG A 67 -5.58 -0.08 -17.21
CA ARG A 67 -6.17 -0.14 -18.56
C ARG A 67 -6.70 1.22 -19.00
N ASP A 68 -7.40 1.91 -18.11
CA ASP A 68 -8.05 3.19 -18.39
C ASP A 68 -7.08 4.37 -18.18
N ARG A 69 -5.81 4.07 -17.86
CA ARG A 69 -4.70 5.02 -17.70
C ARG A 69 -4.99 6.13 -16.70
N ARG A 70 -5.49 5.76 -15.51
CA ARG A 70 -5.95 6.72 -14.49
C ARG A 70 -4.83 7.26 -13.59
N ALA A 71 -3.57 6.82 -13.75
CA ALA A 71 -2.45 7.39 -13.02
C ALA A 71 -2.24 8.87 -13.37
N THR A 72 -1.91 9.66 -12.36
CA THR A 72 -1.46 11.04 -12.56
C THR A 72 0.07 11.04 -12.61
N GLN A 73 0.60 11.02 -13.83
CA GLN A 73 2.03 10.98 -14.06
C GLN A 73 2.73 12.26 -13.57
N VAL A 74 3.77 12.10 -12.75
CA VAL A 74 4.66 13.16 -12.28
C VAL A 74 6.11 12.81 -12.56
N ALA A 75 6.97 13.84 -12.70
CA ALA A 75 8.39 13.66 -12.96
C ALA A 75 9.18 13.13 -11.75
N TYR A 76 8.63 13.30 -10.55
CA TYR A 76 9.26 12.95 -9.28
C TYR A 76 8.24 12.32 -8.34
N ILE A 77 8.49 11.05 -8.02
CA ILE A 77 7.96 10.32 -6.89
C ILE A 77 9.11 9.97 -5.94
N TYR A 78 8.77 9.86 -4.67
CA TYR A 78 9.62 9.34 -3.63
C TYR A 78 9.74 7.80 -3.73
N GLY A 79 8.59 7.14 -3.87
CA GLY A 79 8.45 5.69 -4.10
C GLY A 79 8.43 4.82 -2.83
N ASP A 80 8.60 5.42 -1.65
CA ASP A 80 8.42 4.79 -0.33
C ASP A 80 8.24 5.80 0.84
N PRO A 81 7.34 6.81 0.73
CA PRO A 81 7.20 7.87 1.74
C PRO A 81 6.39 7.44 2.99
N VAL A 82 6.55 6.20 3.45
CA VAL A 82 6.00 5.76 4.75
C VAL A 82 6.67 6.53 5.89
N PHE A 83 5.98 6.72 7.02
CA PHE A 83 6.44 7.55 8.12
C PHE A 83 7.70 7.02 8.80
N SER A 84 7.93 5.70 8.80
CA SER A 84 9.19 5.11 9.25
C SER A 84 10.40 5.52 8.40
N ASN A 85 10.19 6.10 7.22
CA ASN A 85 11.20 6.69 6.34
C ASN A 85 11.29 8.23 6.45
N ILE A 86 10.66 8.81 7.48
CA ILE A 86 10.59 10.26 7.68
C ILE A 86 11.02 10.63 9.11
N VAL A 87 11.95 11.58 9.22
CA VAL A 87 12.33 12.21 10.50
C VAL A 87 11.76 13.62 10.59
N LEU A 88 11.03 13.87 11.67
CA LEU A 88 10.60 15.22 12.05
C LEU A 88 11.59 15.81 13.06
N ASP A 89 12.19 16.94 12.71
CA ASP A 89 12.90 17.82 13.64
C ASP A 89 11.96 18.98 14.00
N GLU A 90 11.29 18.86 15.14
CA GLU A 90 10.34 19.87 15.62
C GLU A 90 11.03 21.20 15.94
N ALA A 91 12.25 21.15 16.50
CA ALA A 91 12.99 22.35 16.91
C ALA A 91 13.40 23.18 15.69
N ALA A 92 13.89 22.51 14.63
CA ALA A 92 14.23 23.16 13.36
C ALA A 92 13.03 23.35 12.42
N ARG A 93 11.84 22.86 12.79
CA ARG A 93 10.65 22.77 11.91
C ARG A 93 10.98 22.14 10.55
N LYS A 94 11.77 21.07 10.55
CA LYS A 94 12.27 20.41 9.35
C LYS A 94 11.75 18.99 9.27
N VAL A 95 11.28 18.61 8.09
CA VAL A 95 10.96 17.22 7.74
C VAL A 95 12.05 16.68 6.82
N THR A 96 12.66 15.56 7.17
CA THR A 96 13.71 14.91 6.38
C THR A 96 13.24 13.53 5.99
N PHE A 97 13.22 13.25 4.70
CA PHE A 97 12.89 11.94 4.15
C PHE A 97 14.20 11.19 3.86
N PHE A 98 14.23 9.88 4.10
CA PHE A 98 15.35 9.00 3.77
C PHE A 98 14.85 7.67 3.18
N ASP A 99 15.74 6.92 2.53
CA ASP A 99 15.37 5.72 1.74
C ASP A 99 14.47 6.03 0.53
N VAL A 100 14.97 6.92 -0.36
CA VAL A 100 14.30 7.23 -1.63
C VAL A 100 14.43 6.02 -2.55
N ARG A 101 13.31 5.38 -2.88
CA ARG A 101 13.31 4.20 -3.74
C ARG A 101 13.41 4.54 -5.22
N SER A 102 12.62 5.53 -5.68
CA SER A 102 12.52 5.96 -7.09
C SER A 102 12.65 4.79 -8.09
N GLN A 103 11.70 3.85 -8.05
CA GLN A 103 11.73 2.63 -8.85
C GLN A 103 10.33 2.24 -9.34
N GLN A 104 10.21 1.89 -10.62
CA GLN A 104 9.02 1.30 -11.22
C GLN A 104 9.35 -0.13 -11.67
N GLY A 105 8.78 -1.13 -11.00
CA GLY A 105 9.15 -2.53 -11.23
C GLY A 105 10.64 -2.76 -10.96
N ASP A 106 11.39 -3.13 -11.99
CA ASP A 106 12.84 -3.34 -11.96
C ASP A 106 13.67 -2.14 -12.45
N ARG A 107 13.03 -1.03 -12.85
CA ARG A 107 13.71 0.14 -13.42
C ARG A 107 13.80 1.30 -12.43
N PHE A 108 15.02 1.80 -12.18
CA PHE A 108 15.23 3.03 -11.43
C PHE A 108 14.77 4.25 -12.23
N THR A 109 13.91 5.07 -11.61
CA THR A 109 13.31 6.27 -12.20
C THR A 109 12.62 7.10 -11.13
N THR A 110 12.73 8.42 -11.22
CA THR A 110 11.92 9.32 -10.38
C THR A 110 10.52 9.51 -10.94
N MET A 111 10.26 9.14 -12.19
CA MET A 111 8.93 9.29 -12.79
C MET A 111 7.97 8.23 -12.26
N GLY A 112 6.73 8.62 -12.00
CA GLY A 112 5.72 7.70 -11.48
C GLY A 112 4.34 8.33 -11.40
N ASP A 113 3.45 7.65 -10.69
CA ASP A 113 2.12 8.13 -10.36
C ASP A 113 2.11 8.79 -8.98
N VAL A 114 1.53 9.98 -8.87
CA VAL A 114 1.36 10.67 -7.58
C VAL A 114 0.54 9.84 -6.58
N CYS A 115 -0.42 9.04 -7.07
CA CYS A 115 -1.26 8.20 -6.21
C CYS A 115 -0.44 7.14 -5.50
N TYR A 116 0.70 6.71 -6.05
CA TYR A 116 1.59 5.76 -5.40
C TYR A 116 2.14 6.33 -4.08
N ASP A 117 2.73 7.53 -4.12
CA ASP A 117 3.27 8.19 -2.93
C ASP A 117 2.16 8.58 -1.93
N LEU A 118 1.00 9.04 -2.42
CA LEU A 118 -0.15 9.31 -1.58
C LEU A 118 -0.65 8.05 -0.86
N ALA A 119 -0.62 6.89 -1.53
CA ALA A 119 -1.01 5.61 -0.93
C ALA A 119 0.00 5.16 0.13
N GLU A 120 1.30 5.31 -0.09
CA GLU A 120 2.32 4.96 0.91
C GLU A 120 2.23 5.88 2.17
N VAL A 121 1.94 7.17 1.99
CA VAL A 121 1.62 8.07 3.12
C VAL A 121 0.35 7.63 3.84
N LEU A 122 -0.72 7.31 3.09
CA LEU A 122 -1.97 6.84 3.67
C LEU A 122 -1.79 5.49 4.37
N GLN A 123 -0.95 4.59 3.86
CA GLN A 123 -0.59 3.33 4.50
C GLN A 123 -0.04 3.53 5.91
N SER A 124 0.85 4.51 6.09
CA SER A 124 1.31 4.93 7.42
C SER A 124 0.17 5.43 8.31
N LEU A 125 -0.69 6.27 7.75
CA LEU A 125 -1.87 6.79 8.44
C LEU A 125 -2.90 5.70 8.78
N GLN A 126 -2.88 4.56 8.08
CA GLN A 126 -3.69 3.38 8.36
C GLN A 126 -3.11 2.50 9.48
N GLY A 127 -1.93 2.85 10.02
CA GLY A 127 -1.32 2.16 11.15
C GLY A 127 -0.17 1.22 10.80
N TYR A 128 0.29 1.22 9.55
CA TYR A 128 1.40 0.38 9.10
C TYR A 128 2.65 0.51 10.00
N ASP A 129 3.08 1.73 10.31
CA ASP A 129 4.30 1.95 11.08
C ASP A 129 4.17 1.49 12.54
N HIS A 130 2.96 1.57 13.12
CA HIS A 130 2.74 1.01 14.46
C HIS A 130 3.01 -0.50 14.49
N ILE A 131 2.62 -1.20 13.43
CA ILE A 131 2.86 -2.64 13.30
C ILE A 131 4.34 -2.90 13.07
N VAL A 132 4.97 -2.27 12.08
CA VAL A 132 6.39 -2.53 11.74
C VAL A 132 7.34 -2.16 12.88
N LEU A 133 7.02 -1.12 13.64
CA LEU A 133 7.80 -0.69 14.81
C LEU A 133 7.44 -1.49 16.08
N THR A 134 6.44 -2.38 16.03
CA THR A 134 6.16 -3.29 17.14
C THR A 134 7.27 -4.34 17.23
N GLY A 135 7.98 -4.34 18.36
CA GLY A 135 9.02 -5.33 18.63
C GLY A 135 8.47 -6.76 18.65
N GLU A 136 9.27 -7.71 18.15
CA GLU A 136 8.89 -9.12 18.01
C GLU A 136 8.47 -9.77 19.34
N GLU A 137 9.11 -9.41 20.45
CA GLU A 137 8.75 -9.93 21.77
C GLU A 137 7.34 -9.48 22.18
N ALA A 138 6.97 -8.24 21.88
CA ALA A 138 5.64 -7.72 22.16
C ALA A 138 4.60 -8.45 21.31
N LEU A 139 4.87 -8.63 20.01
CA LEU A 139 3.96 -9.31 19.12
C LEU A 139 3.80 -10.80 19.47
N THR A 140 4.87 -11.47 19.89
CA THR A 140 4.81 -12.87 20.33
C THR A 140 3.90 -13.03 21.56
N LYS A 141 3.96 -12.08 22.51
CA LYS A 141 3.05 -12.06 23.66
C LYS A 141 1.59 -11.85 23.23
N LEU A 142 1.37 -10.97 22.25
CA LEU A 142 0.05 -10.68 21.70
C LEU A 142 -0.51 -11.86 20.88
N SER A 143 0.34 -12.63 20.20
CA SER A 143 -0.07 -13.77 19.37
C SER A 143 -0.68 -14.95 20.15
N GLN A 144 -0.53 -14.95 21.48
CA GLN A 144 -1.25 -15.87 22.37
C GLN A 144 -2.75 -15.55 22.42
N ALA A 145 -3.14 -14.32 22.10
CA ALA A 145 -4.51 -13.97 21.77
C ALA A 145 -4.75 -14.32 20.29
N HIS A 146 -5.46 -15.42 20.01
CA HIS A 146 -5.70 -15.97 18.67
C HIS A 146 -6.56 -15.08 17.73
N ASP A 147 -6.65 -13.77 17.97
CA ASP A 147 -7.50 -12.84 17.22
C ASP A 147 -6.67 -11.63 16.72
N ALA A 148 -6.58 -11.47 15.40
CA ALA A 148 -5.85 -10.37 14.76
C ALA A 148 -6.45 -9.00 15.11
N GLN A 149 -7.78 -8.91 15.30
CA GLN A 149 -8.43 -7.66 15.69
C GLN A 149 -8.04 -7.23 17.11
N ALA A 150 -8.01 -8.18 18.05
CA ALA A 150 -7.51 -7.93 19.41
C ALA A 150 -6.03 -7.51 19.40
N GLN A 151 -5.20 -8.16 18.58
CA GLN A 151 -3.77 -7.79 18.45
C GLN A 151 -3.59 -6.38 17.87
N LEU A 152 -4.28 -6.03 16.79
CA LEU A 152 -4.27 -4.67 16.24
C LEU A 152 -4.74 -3.64 17.27
N SER A 153 -5.72 -3.99 18.11
CA SER A 153 -6.22 -3.12 19.19
C SER A 153 -5.26 -2.97 20.36
N ALA A 154 -4.40 -3.95 20.58
CA ALA A 154 -3.32 -3.83 21.56
C ALA A 154 -2.14 -3.02 21.03
N ILE A 155 -1.83 -3.13 19.73
CA ILE A 155 -0.75 -2.38 19.08
C ILE A 155 -1.14 -0.90 18.90
N LEU A 156 -2.33 -0.66 18.34
CA LEU A 156 -2.88 0.67 18.14
C LEU A 156 -3.83 1.00 19.28
N ARG A 157 -3.29 1.66 20.30
CA ARG A 157 -4.07 2.11 21.46
C ARG A 157 -5.15 3.12 21.03
N PRO A 158 -6.25 3.25 21.80
CA PRO A 158 -7.33 4.19 21.45
C PRO A 158 -6.85 5.62 21.22
N GLU A 159 -5.85 6.10 21.97
CA GLU A 159 -5.32 7.46 21.81
C GLU A 159 -4.61 7.62 20.46
N ASP A 160 -3.80 6.63 20.08
CA ASP A 160 -3.08 6.63 18.81
C ASP A 160 -4.06 6.59 17.63
N ARG A 161 -5.15 5.82 17.74
CA ARG A 161 -6.22 5.77 16.73
C ARG A 161 -6.92 7.13 16.54
N LEU A 162 -7.14 7.87 17.63
CA LEU A 162 -7.73 9.22 17.56
C LEU A 162 -6.79 10.21 16.86
N PHE A 163 -5.48 10.11 17.12
CA PHE A 163 -4.47 10.91 16.43
C PHE A 163 -4.39 10.55 14.94
N LEU A 164 -4.33 9.26 14.60
CA LEU A 164 -4.37 8.80 13.21
C LEU A 164 -5.62 9.28 12.49
N GLY A 165 -6.80 9.18 13.11
CA GLY A 165 -8.04 9.71 12.51
C GLY A 165 -7.99 11.23 12.27
N THR A 166 -7.29 11.98 13.11
CA THR A 166 -7.07 13.41 12.89
C THR A 166 -6.11 13.67 11.74
N LEU A 167 -5.02 12.91 11.66
CA LEU A 167 -4.05 13.02 10.57
C LEU A 167 -4.64 12.56 9.22
N GLN A 168 -5.48 11.52 9.21
CA GLN A 168 -6.23 11.07 8.04
C GLN A 168 -7.17 12.17 7.53
N ARG A 169 -7.87 12.88 8.42
CA ARG A 169 -8.69 14.04 7.99
C ARG A 169 -7.82 15.12 7.33
N THR A 170 -6.71 15.50 7.97
CA THR A 170 -5.77 16.48 7.39
C THR A 170 -5.23 16.03 6.03
N PHE A 171 -4.94 14.73 5.89
CA PHE A 171 -4.51 14.14 4.62
C PHE A 171 -5.60 14.24 3.55
N TRP A 172 -6.84 13.88 3.87
CA TRP A 172 -7.95 13.94 2.91
C TRP A 172 -8.34 15.37 2.54
N ASP A 173 -8.28 16.31 3.48
CA ASP A 173 -8.45 17.74 3.19
C ASP A 173 -7.40 18.22 2.18
N PHE A 174 -6.14 17.80 2.36
CA PHE A 174 -5.06 18.10 1.43
C PHE A 174 -5.26 17.43 0.06
N VAL A 175 -5.63 16.15 0.01
CA VAL A 175 -5.88 15.44 -1.25
C VAL A 175 -7.06 16.05 -2.00
N SER A 176 -8.13 16.40 -1.30
CA SER A 176 -9.30 17.06 -1.88
C SER A 176 -8.94 18.44 -2.46
N ASP A 177 -8.21 19.27 -1.70
CA ASP A 177 -7.77 20.61 -2.14
C ASP A 177 -6.82 20.56 -3.35
N ARG A 178 -5.91 19.59 -3.40
CA ARG A 178 -4.84 19.55 -4.41
C ARG A 178 -5.11 18.64 -5.59
N TYR A 179 -5.90 17.59 -5.39
CA TYR A 179 -6.06 16.48 -6.31
C TYR A 179 -7.52 16.02 -6.43
N GLY A 180 -8.50 16.74 -5.87
CA GLY A 180 -9.91 16.31 -5.84
C GLY A 180 -10.56 16.06 -7.21
N ASP A 181 -10.02 16.64 -8.28
CA ASP A 181 -10.51 16.42 -9.66
C ASP A 181 -9.90 15.17 -10.32
N ILE A 182 -8.88 14.55 -9.72
CA ILE A 182 -8.08 13.48 -10.33
C ILE A 182 -7.87 12.25 -9.44
N VAL A 183 -8.02 12.37 -8.12
CA VAL A 183 -7.82 11.28 -7.17
C VAL A 183 -9.16 10.92 -6.54
N GLU A 184 -9.63 9.71 -6.82
CA GLU A 184 -10.79 9.13 -6.18
C GLU A 184 -10.39 8.45 -4.85
N PRO A 185 -11.04 8.77 -3.71
CA PRO A 185 -10.67 8.22 -2.41
C PRO A 185 -10.67 6.68 -2.37
N HIS A 186 -11.65 6.06 -3.03
CA HIS A 186 -11.75 4.60 -3.09
C HIS A 186 -10.55 3.96 -3.81
N GLU A 187 -10.08 4.56 -4.90
CA GLU A 187 -8.91 4.06 -5.65
C GLU A 187 -7.66 4.12 -4.80
N LEU A 188 -7.49 5.24 -4.07
CA LEU A 188 -6.35 5.40 -3.19
C LEU A 188 -6.35 4.37 -2.06
N LEU A 189 -7.51 4.05 -1.48
CA LEU A 189 -7.65 2.97 -0.50
C LEU A 189 -7.35 1.59 -1.09
N MET A 190 -7.73 1.32 -2.35
CA MET A 190 -7.37 0.08 -3.04
C MET A 190 -5.87 -0.01 -3.33
N LEU A 191 -5.22 1.12 -3.62
CA LEU A 191 -3.77 1.19 -3.69
C LEU A 191 -3.12 0.85 -2.34
N VAL A 192 -3.60 1.41 -1.22
CA VAL A 192 -3.12 1.04 0.12
C VAL A 192 -3.29 -0.45 0.40
N ALA A 193 -4.47 -1.01 0.12
CA ALA A 193 -4.71 -2.44 0.28
C ALA A 193 -3.74 -3.28 -0.57
N SER A 194 -3.43 -2.84 -1.81
CA SER A 194 -2.47 -3.51 -2.68
C SER A 194 -1.04 -3.50 -2.14
N LEU A 195 -0.63 -2.40 -1.51
CA LEU A 195 0.69 -2.24 -0.90
C LEU A 195 0.82 -3.18 0.32
N LEU A 196 -0.12 -3.09 1.26
CA LEU A 196 -0.17 -3.95 2.43
C LEU A 196 -0.21 -5.43 2.04
N PHE A 197 -1.07 -5.80 1.09
CA PHE A 197 -1.21 -7.18 0.63
C PHE A 197 0.07 -7.72 0.00
N SER A 198 0.76 -6.90 -0.79
CA SER A 198 2.03 -7.26 -1.44
C SER A 198 3.21 -7.38 -0.47
N LEU A 199 3.10 -6.79 0.72
CA LEU A 199 4.12 -6.85 1.78
C LEU A 199 3.94 -8.06 2.70
N ILE A 200 2.75 -8.66 2.78
CA ILE A 200 2.45 -9.83 3.63
C ILE A 200 3.58 -10.88 3.62
N PRO A 201 4.00 -11.44 2.47
CA PRO A 201 5.00 -12.51 2.48
C PRO A 201 6.42 -12.03 2.79
N LEU A 202 6.68 -10.73 2.74
CA LEU A 202 7.98 -10.12 3.03
C LEU A 202 8.16 -9.83 4.53
N HIS A 203 7.06 -9.79 5.28
CA HIS A 203 7.10 -9.66 6.73
C HIS A 203 7.29 -11.00 7.42
N ARG A 204 7.78 -10.94 8.67
CA ARG A 204 7.92 -12.14 9.50
C ARG A 204 6.55 -12.76 9.77
N PRO A 205 6.46 -14.10 9.95
CA PRO A 205 5.19 -14.81 10.10
C PRO A 205 4.22 -14.22 11.13
N ALA A 206 4.74 -13.70 12.25
CA ALA A 206 3.91 -13.12 13.31
C ALA A 206 3.11 -11.87 12.85
N PHE A 207 3.58 -11.12 11.86
CA PHE A 207 2.93 -9.90 11.38
C PHE A 207 1.94 -10.15 10.24
N GLN A 208 2.09 -11.26 9.52
CA GLN A 208 1.35 -11.54 8.30
C GLN A 208 -0.18 -11.54 8.49
N PRO A 209 -0.74 -12.13 9.58
CA PRO A 209 -2.18 -12.05 9.84
C PRO A 209 -2.68 -10.63 10.06
N LEU A 210 -1.88 -9.75 10.67
CA LEU A 210 -2.25 -8.35 10.92
C LEU A 210 -2.42 -7.60 9.61
N PHE A 211 -1.47 -7.75 8.68
CA PHE A 211 -1.55 -7.11 7.37
C PHE A 211 -2.72 -7.62 6.52
N LEU A 212 -3.01 -8.92 6.57
CA LEU A 212 -4.22 -9.46 5.93
C LEU A 212 -5.48 -8.85 6.54
N HIS A 213 -5.54 -8.76 7.87
CA HIS A 213 -6.69 -8.18 8.57
C HIS A 213 -6.87 -6.69 8.26
N MET A 214 -5.78 -5.92 8.16
CA MET A 214 -5.82 -4.54 7.68
C MET A 214 -6.41 -4.43 6.27
N CYS A 215 -6.02 -5.33 5.35
CA CYS A 215 -6.59 -5.35 4.00
C CYS A 215 -8.10 -5.61 4.05
N VAL A 216 -8.53 -6.61 4.83
CA VAL A 216 -9.97 -6.92 5.01
C VAL A 216 -10.71 -5.68 5.55
N ASN A 217 -10.17 -5.04 6.58
CA ASN A 217 -10.79 -3.85 7.16
C ASN A 217 -10.86 -2.68 6.17
N ILE A 218 -9.83 -2.42 5.35
CA ILE A 218 -9.90 -1.38 4.30
C ILE A 218 -11.02 -1.68 3.31
N LEU A 219 -11.15 -2.94 2.90
CA LEU A 219 -12.15 -3.37 1.94
C LEU A 219 -13.58 -3.30 2.50
N GLU A 220 -13.76 -3.54 3.80
CA GLU A 220 -15.08 -3.60 4.45
C GLU A 220 -15.49 -2.30 5.14
N HIS A 221 -14.52 -1.46 5.52
CA HIS A 221 -14.71 -0.29 6.40
C HIS A 221 -13.96 0.96 5.96
N GLU A 222 -13.21 0.92 4.85
CA GLU A 222 -12.41 2.05 4.35
C GLU A 222 -11.31 2.53 5.32
N THR A 223 -11.00 1.72 6.33
CA THR A 223 -9.93 1.94 7.31
C THR A 223 -9.32 0.59 7.71
N ALA A 224 -8.01 0.53 7.89
CA ALA A 224 -7.32 -0.68 8.30
C ALA A 224 -7.53 -1.02 9.79
N CYS A 225 -7.85 0.00 10.60
CA CYS A 225 -7.98 -0.11 12.05
C CYS A 225 -9.28 0.56 12.52
N PRO A 226 -10.45 -0.03 12.24
CA PRO A 226 -11.72 0.50 12.72
C PRO A 226 -11.74 0.55 14.25
N VAL A 227 -12.40 1.57 14.80
CA VAL A 227 -12.55 1.78 16.24
C VAL A 227 -13.47 0.74 16.85
#